data_AF-A0A9P8SCM2-F1
#
_entry.id   AF-A0A9P8SCM2-F1
#
_cell.length_a   1.000
_cell.length_b   1.000
_cell.length_c   1.000
_cell.angle_alpha   90.00
_cell.angle_beta   90.00
_cell.angle_gamma   90.00
#
_symmetry.space_group_name_H-M   'P 1'
#
loop_
_entity.id
_entity.type
_entity.pdbx_description
1 polymer ?
#
loop_
_entity_poly.entity_id
_entity_poly.type
_entity_poly.pdbx_seq_one_letter_code
_entity_poly.pdbx_strand_id
1 'polypeptide(L)'
;MVFASMVSVEMGHVGNDNTGEVESGVLTLVGPCARVQVGQKSQFVKRDKAIEEFRSPDDPYRVKKYDGMPDMTARFDTRNDVVDEALVIWVKARAAGMGRWWNSGLALRCVEKNKFQRLGLVSGYFDSKDDARGLIEWFPRKQVNIV
;
A
#
# COMPACT_ATOMS: atom_id res chain seq x y z
N MET A 1 -8.18 -3.31 13.44
CA MET A 1 -9.15 -3.50 12.34
C MET A 1 -8.37 -3.90 11.10
N VAL A 2 -8.81 -4.95 10.41
CA VAL A 2 -8.19 -5.41 9.16
C VAL A 2 -8.96 -4.80 7.99
N PHE A 3 -8.25 -4.19 7.04
CA PHE A 3 -8.89 -3.54 5.89
C PHE A 3 -8.88 -4.40 4.63
N ALA A 4 -7.83 -5.19 4.44
CA ALA A 4 -7.72 -6.15 3.37
C ALA A 4 -7.88 -7.59 3.89
N SER A 5 -8.66 -8.39 3.19
CA SER A 5 -8.79 -9.83 3.44
C SER A 5 -7.92 -10.60 2.46
N MET A 6 -7.17 -11.58 2.97
CA MET A 6 -6.48 -12.56 2.14
C MET A 6 -7.51 -13.50 1.51
N VAL A 7 -7.46 -13.67 0.20
CA VAL A 7 -8.39 -14.53 -0.55
C VAL A 7 -7.74 -15.87 -0.85
N SER A 8 -6.52 -15.86 -1.39
CA SER A 8 -5.75 -17.06 -1.69
C SER A 8 -4.25 -16.78 -1.57
N VAL A 9 -3.50 -17.85 -1.32
CA VAL A 9 -2.04 -17.88 -1.39
C VAL A 9 -1.69 -19.11 -2.21
N GLU A 10 -1.13 -18.89 -3.39
CA GLU A 10 -0.61 -19.96 -4.25
C GLU A 10 0.91 -19.86 -4.21
N MET A 11 1.60 -20.93 -3.83
CA MET A 11 3.06 -20.98 -3.78
C MET A 11 3.56 -22.00 -4.80
N GLY A 12 4.55 -21.62 -5.60
CA GLY A 12 5.24 -22.47 -6.56
C GLY A 12 6.61 -22.89 -6.03
N HIS A 13 6.91 -24.18 -6.15
CA HIS A 13 8.27 -24.69 -6.04
C HIS A 13 8.95 -24.64 -7.42
N VAL A 14 10.24 -24.36 -7.46
CA VAL A 14 11.04 -24.38 -8.69
C VAL A 14 12.00 -25.55 -8.62
N GLY A 15 12.05 -26.34 -9.70
CA GLY A 15 12.91 -27.52 -9.83
C GLY A 15 12.19 -28.86 -9.61
N ASN A 16 12.83 -29.94 -10.07
CA ASN A 16 12.36 -31.31 -9.84
C ASN A 16 12.74 -31.84 -8.44
N ASP A 17 13.67 -31.15 -7.77
CA ASP A 17 14.09 -31.48 -6.41
C ASP A 17 13.27 -30.63 -5.44
N ASN A 18 12.44 -31.30 -4.63
CA ASN A 18 11.69 -30.64 -3.57
C ASN A 18 12.64 -30.25 -2.43
N THR A 19 13.29 -29.09 -2.56
CA THR A 19 14.13 -28.50 -1.51
C THR A 19 13.30 -27.96 -0.34
N GLY A 20 11.98 -27.88 -0.48
CA GLY A 20 11.09 -27.16 0.44
C GLY A 20 11.18 -25.65 0.32
N GLU A 21 12.00 -25.12 -0.59
CA GLU A 21 12.12 -23.68 -0.83
C GLU A 21 10.95 -23.18 -1.67
N VAL A 22 10.39 -22.05 -1.26
CA VAL A 22 9.38 -21.33 -2.02
C VAL A 22 10.08 -20.20 -2.76
N GLU A 23 10.22 -20.35 -4.08
CA GLU A 23 10.88 -19.35 -4.91
C GLU A 23 9.90 -18.32 -5.48
N SER A 24 8.63 -18.68 -5.64
CA SER A 24 7.60 -17.78 -6.16
C SER A 24 6.22 -18.09 -5.61
N GLY A 25 5.33 -17.10 -5.64
CA GLY A 25 3.96 -17.28 -5.23
C GLY A 25 3.09 -16.07 -5.57
N VAL A 26 1.78 -16.29 -5.58
CA VAL A 26 0.79 -15.25 -5.79
C VAL A 26 0.00 -15.04 -4.51
N LEU A 27 0.05 -13.82 -4.00
CA LEU A 27 -0.77 -13.38 -2.88
C LEU A 27 -1.97 -12.59 -3.41
N THR A 28 -3.17 -13.11 -3.21
CA THR A 28 -4.41 -12.42 -3.59
C THR A 28 -5.03 -11.72 -2.38
N LEU A 29 -5.17 -10.39 -2.47
CA LEU A 29 -5.78 -9.57 -1.43
C LEU A 29 -7.01 -8.85 -1.98
N VAL A 30 -8.04 -8.66 -1.14
CA VAL A 30 -9.18 -7.79 -1.41
C VAL A 30 -9.28 -6.70 -0.37
N GLY A 31 -9.15 -5.44 -0.77
CA GLY A 31 -9.18 -4.31 0.16
C GLY A 31 -9.28 -2.95 -0.51
N PRO A 32 -9.45 -1.88 0.29
CA PRO A 32 -9.54 -0.51 -0.22
C PRO A 32 -8.25 -0.10 -0.92
N CYS A 33 -8.37 0.46 -2.12
CA CYS A 33 -7.23 0.78 -2.98
C CYS A 33 -7.22 2.23 -3.44
N ALA A 34 -6.06 2.87 -3.36
CA ALA A 34 -5.82 4.23 -3.84
C ALA A 34 -4.60 4.27 -4.76
N ARG A 35 -4.57 5.17 -5.75
CA ARG A 35 -3.30 5.61 -6.35
C ARG A 35 -2.71 6.70 -5.49
N VAL A 36 -1.41 6.67 -5.27
CA VAL A 36 -0.71 7.68 -4.48
C VAL A 36 0.36 8.35 -5.32
N GLN A 37 0.35 9.68 -5.34
CA GLN A 37 1.48 10.46 -5.82
C GLN A 37 2.49 10.53 -4.67
N VAL A 38 3.73 10.15 -4.96
CA VAL A 38 4.81 10.24 -3.98
C VAL A 38 5.73 11.42 -4.31
N GLY A 39 5.98 12.22 -3.29
CA GLY A 39 6.85 13.38 -3.32
C GLY A 39 8.21 13.09 -2.74
N GLN A 40 9.01 14.14 -2.55
CA GLN A 40 10.28 14.01 -1.84
C GLN A 40 10.04 14.01 -0.31
N LYS A 41 10.48 12.96 0.39
CA LYS A 41 10.75 13.06 1.84
C LYS A 41 12.25 13.32 2.02
N SER A 42 12.58 14.20 2.97
CA SER A 42 13.87 14.41 3.63
C SER A 42 15.13 13.74 3.03
N GLN A 43 16.19 14.52 2.77
CA GLN A 43 17.46 14.12 2.15
C GLN A 43 18.19 12.92 2.81
N PHE A 44 17.81 12.51 4.02
CA PHE A 44 18.52 11.52 4.83
C PHE A 44 18.14 10.07 4.54
N VAL A 45 16.92 9.78 4.07
CA VAL A 45 16.48 8.39 3.76
C VAL A 45 15.95 8.32 2.33
N LYS A 46 16.84 8.02 1.38
CA LYS A 46 16.55 8.03 -0.07
C LYS A 46 15.35 7.14 -0.51
N ARG A 47 14.95 6.18 0.32
CA ARG A 47 13.85 5.23 0.07
C ARG A 47 12.51 5.64 0.72
N ASP A 48 12.50 6.65 1.56
CA ASP A 48 11.27 7.15 2.18
C ASP A 48 10.79 8.37 1.37
N LYS A 49 9.53 8.36 0.96
CA LYS A 49 8.89 9.40 0.14
C LYS A 49 7.58 9.83 0.79
N ALA A 50 7.28 11.13 0.77
CA ALA A 50 6.04 11.65 1.33
C ALA A 50 4.89 11.29 0.38
N ILE A 51 3.70 11.03 0.90
CA ILE A 51 2.51 10.97 0.05
C ILE A 51 1.95 12.37 -0.09
N GLU A 52 1.82 12.85 -1.32
CA GLU A 52 1.31 14.20 -1.61
C GLU A 52 -0.18 14.18 -1.94
N GLU A 53 -0.63 13.12 -2.61
CA GLU A 53 -1.98 13.04 -3.14
C GLU A 53 -2.47 11.59 -3.15
N PHE A 54 -3.76 11.41 -2.86
CA PHE A 54 -4.46 10.16 -3.09
C PHE A 54 -5.52 10.33 -4.18
N ARG A 55 -5.64 9.33 -5.06
CA ARG A 55 -6.65 9.27 -6.11
C ARG A 55 -7.39 7.95 -6.09
N SER A 56 -8.67 7.98 -6.47
CA SER A 56 -9.38 6.75 -6.77
C SER A 56 -8.74 6.06 -7.98
N PRO A 57 -8.48 4.74 -7.93
CA PRO A 57 -7.94 4.01 -9.06
C PRO A 57 -8.95 3.83 -10.21
N ASP A 58 -10.24 4.11 -9.98
CA ASP A 58 -11.32 4.03 -10.97
C ASP A 58 -11.79 5.39 -11.50
N ASP A 59 -11.45 6.46 -10.79
CA ASP A 59 -11.90 7.82 -11.12
C ASP A 59 -10.75 8.82 -10.90
N PRO A 60 -10.09 9.28 -11.97
CA PRO A 60 -8.96 10.19 -11.86
C PRO A 60 -9.35 11.58 -11.33
N TYR A 61 -10.63 11.95 -11.36
CA TYR A 61 -11.13 13.23 -10.85
C TYR A 61 -11.42 13.18 -9.34
N ARG A 62 -11.55 11.98 -8.77
CA ARG A 62 -11.71 11.78 -7.34
C ARG A 62 -10.34 11.84 -6.66
N VAL A 63 -9.92 13.08 -6.37
CA VAL A 63 -8.62 13.42 -5.78
C VAL A 63 -8.76 13.95 -4.35
N LYS A 64 -7.89 13.48 -3.45
CA LYS A 64 -7.75 14.00 -2.09
C LYS A 64 -6.31 14.42 -1.88
N LYS A 65 -6.08 15.74 -1.92
CA LYS A 65 -4.80 16.37 -1.62
C LYS A 65 -4.56 16.38 -0.12
N TYR A 66 -3.33 16.11 0.28
CA TYR A 66 -2.96 15.97 1.68
C TYR A 66 -2.58 17.34 2.29
N ASP A 67 -3.51 18.31 2.25
CA ASP A 67 -3.29 19.64 2.85
C ASP A 67 -3.47 19.57 4.38
N GLY A 68 -2.37 19.29 5.10
CA GLY A 68 -2.30 19.44 6.56
C GLY A 68 -2.62 18.20 7.41
N MET A 69 -2.74 17.01 6.82
CA MET A 69 -2.88 15.74 7.55
C MET A 69 -1.51 15.05 7.78
N PRO A 70 -1.38 14.18 8.82
CA PRO A 70 -0.13 13.57 9.31
C PRO A 70 0.73 12.83 8.27
N ASP A 71 2.05 13.10 8.28
CA ASP A 71 3.14 12.47 7.50
C ASP A 71 2.88 11.03 7.01
N MET A 72 2.10 10.87 5.94
CA MET A 72 2.03 9.59 5.24
C MET A 72 3.30 9.42 4.43
N THR A 73 3.86 8.22 4.51
CA THR A 73 5.16 7.92 3.92
C THR A 73 5.07 6.60 3.18
N ALA A 74 5.55 6.59 1.94
CA ALA A 74 5.96 5.39 1.25
C ALA A 74 7.41 5.07 1.61
N ARG A 75 7.65 3.89 2.17
CA ARG A 75 8.99 3.31 2.37
C ARG A 75 9.18 2.20 1.36
N PHE A 76 10.03 2.47 0.37
CA PHE A 76 10.37 1.51 -0.68
C PHE A 76 11.36 0.46 -0.18
N ASP A 77 11.18 -0.79 -0.61
CA ASP A 77 12.00 -1.93 -0.20
C ASP A 77 13.45 -1.73 -0.71
N THR A 78 13.63 -1.38 -1.99
CA THR A 78 14.93 -1.03 -2.59
C THR A 78 14.96 0.40 -3.17
N ARG A 79 16.14 0.84 -3.61
CA ARG A 79 16.27 2.13 -4.32
C ARG A 79 15.67 2.08 -5.73
N ASN A 80 15.64 0.92 -6.36
CA ASN A 80 15.10 0.73 -7.70
C ASN A 80 13.57 0.66 -7.71
N ASP A 81 12.95 0.51 -6.54
CA ASP A 81 11.50 0.49 -6.37
C ASP A 81 10.90 1.89 -6.22
N VAL A 82 11.75 2.91 -6.08
CA VAL A 82 11.31 4.30 -5.99
C VAL A 82 10.68 4.72 -7.32
N VAL A 83 9.41 5.08 -7.26
CA VAL A 83 8.57 5.55 -8.38
C VAL A 83 7.91 6.85 -7.98
N ASP A 84 7.30 7.57 -8.92
CA ASP A 84 6.53 8.80 -8.62
C ASP A 84 5.05 8.51 -8.30
N GLU A 85 4.54 7.35 -8.72
CA GLU A 85 3.18 6.90 -8.41
C GLU A 85 3.18 5.41 -8.04
N ALA A 86 2.39 5.03 -7.04
CA ALA A 86 2.13 3.64 -6.69
C ALA A 86 0.63 3.38 -6.48
N LEU A 87 0.19 2.14 -6.67
CA LEU A 87 -1.08 1.68 -6.11
C LEU A 87 -0.86 1.29 -4.65
N VAL A 88 -1.77 1.66 -3.76
CA VAL A 88 -1.77 1.25 -2.36
C VAL A 88 -2.99 0.43 -2.06
N ILE A 89 -2.80 -0.76 -1.49
CA ILE A 89 -3.86 -1.51 -0.83
C ILE A 89 -3.70 -1.41 0.69
N TRP A 90 -4.72 -0.88 1.37
CA TRP A 90 -4.69 -0.74 2.83
C TRP A 90 -4.90 -2.10 3.50
N VAL A 91 -3.98 -2.48 4.39
CA VAL A 91 -4.02 -3.80 5.04
C VAL A 91 -4.47 -3.71 6.49
N LYS A 92 -4.06 -2.67 7.22
CA LYS A 92 -4.19 -2.63 8.68
C LYS A 92 -4.38 -1.23 9.25
N ALA A 93 -5.29 -1.12 10.22
CA ALA A 93 -5.39 -0.02 11.20
C ALA A 93 -5.19 -0.56 12.62
N ARG A 94 -4.46 0.19 13.44
CA ARG A 94 -4.44 0.01 14.89
C ARG A 94 -4.37 1.34 15.62
N ALA A 95 -4.82 1.33 16.87
CA ALA A 95 -4.54 2.41 17.80
C ALA A 95 -3.03 2.58 17.98
N ALA A 96 -2.60 3.83 18.10
CA ALA A 96 -1.28 4.26 18.50
C ALA A 96 -1.37 5.01 19.85
N GLY A 97 -0.24 5.49 20.36
CA GLY A 97 -0.24 6.31 21.58
C GLY A 97 -1.02 7.61 21.41
N MET A 98 -1.50 8.17 22.53
CA MET A 98 -2.15 9.49 22.60
C MET A 98 -3.45 9.61 21.76
N GLY A 99 -4.24 8.53 21.67
CA GLY A 99 -5.52 8.56 20.93
C GLY A 99 -5.39 8.50 19.40
N ARG A 100 -4.16 8.57 18.88
CA ARG A 100 -3.87 8.52 17.45
C ARG A 100 -4.10 7.13 16.88
N TRP A 101 -4.26 7.06 15.58
CA TRP A 101 -4.38 5.83 14.83
C TRP A 101 -3.25 5.71 13.82
N TRP A 102 -2.81 4.49 13.56
CA TRP A 102 -1.79 4.21 12.57
C TRP A 102 -2.34 3.25 11.52
N ASN A 103 -2.25 3.68 10.26
CA ASN A 103 -2.63 2.87 9.11
C ASN A 103 -1.39 2.45 8.34
N SER A 104 -1.50 1.28 7.72
CA SER A 104 -0.48 0.74 6.83
C SER A 104 -1.11 0.00 5.65
N GLY A 105 -0.46 0.10 4.51
CA GLY A 105 -0.82 -0.48 3.23
C GLY A 105 0.42 -0.89 2.46
N LEU A 106 0.26 -1.73 1.44
CA LEU A 106 1.35 -2.14 0.55
C LEU A 106 1.43 -1.18 -0.63
N ALA A 107 2.63 -0.68 -0.94
CA ALA A 107 2.90 0.04 -2.19
C ALA A 107 3.15 -0.97 -3.31
N LEU A 108 2.46 -0.81 -4.43
CA LEU A 108 2.38 -1.78 -5.51
C LEU A 108 2.60 -1.11 -6.88
N ARG A 109 3.31 -1.80 -7.78
CA ARG A 109 3.45 -1.45 -9.20
C ARG A 109 2.67 -2.43 -10.05
N CYS A 110 1.86 -1.94 -10.98
CA CYS A 110 1.23 -2.78 -11.99
C CYS A 110 2.31 -3.32 -12.94
N VAL A 111 2.40 -4.65 -13.08
CA VAL A 111 3.32 -5.30 -14.03
C VAL A 111 2.57 -5.95 -15.19
N GLU A 112 1.33 -6.38 -14.94
CA GLU A 112 0.39 -6.90 -15.93
C GLU A 112 -1.03 -6.56 -15.45
N LYS A 113 -2.04 -6.70 -16.32
CA LYS A 113 -3.44 -6.50 -15.94
C LYS A 113 -3.78 -7.29 -14.66
N ASN A 114 -4.09 -6.57 -13.59
CA ASN A 114 -4.40 -7.09 -12.25
C ASN A 114 -3.27 -7.85 -11.53
N LYS A 115 -2.03 -7.82 -12.05
CA LYS A 115 -0.84 -8.36 -11.37
C LYS A 115 0.06 -7.23 -10.93
N PHE A 116 0.51 -7.32 -9.69
CA PHE A 116 1.24 -6.26 -9.02
C PHE A 116 2.51 -6.79 -8.41
N GLN A 117 3.59 -6.03 -8.54
CA GLN A 117 4.80 -6.25 -7.77
C GLN A 117 4.77 -5.37 -6.53
N ARG A 118 5.18 -5.92 -5.38
CA ARG A 118 5.41 -5.12 -4.18
C ARG A 118 6.62 -4.20 -4.36
N LEU A 119 6.42 -2.93 -4.03
CA LEU A 119 7.46 -1.91 -4.00
C LEU A 119 7.88 -1.54 -2.57
N GLY A 120 6.99 -1.72 -1.59
CA GLY A 120 7.24 -1.30 -0.21
C GLY A 120 5.98 -1.14 0.64
N LEU A 121 6.06 -0.27 1.63
CA LEU A 121 4.99 -0.01 2.60
C LEU A 121 4.57 1.46 2.56
N VAL A 122 3.27 1.73 2.53
CA VAL A 122 2.72 3.06 2.85
C VAL A 122 2.18 3.05 4.25
N SER A 123 2.54 4.03 5.07
CA SER A 123 1.99 4.14 6.41
C SER A 123 1.93 5.59 6.89
N GLY A 124 1.08 5.85 7.87
CA GLY A 124 0.92 7.17 8.46
C GLY A 124 0.04 7.14 9.68
N TYR A 125 0.08 8.23 10.43
CA TYR A 125 -0.76 8.42 11.60
C TYR A 125 -2.07 9.12 11.21
N PHE A 126 -3.05 9.12 12.10
CA PHE A 126 -4.32 9.85 12.04
C PHE A 126 -4.61 10.32 13.46
N ASP A 127 -5.27 11.45 13.61
CA ASP A 127 -5.55 12.00 14.94
C ASP A 127 -6.69 11.26 15.63
N SER A 128 -7.57 10.63 14.86
CA SER A 128 -8.64 9.77 15.38
C SER A 128 -8.85 8.50 14.55
N LYS A 129 -9.62 7.57 15.13
CA LYS A 129 -10.11 6.37 14.44
C LYS A 129 -10.99 6.72 13.25
N ASP A 130 -11.82 7.75 13.40
CA ASP A 130 -12.81 8.13 12.41
C ASP A 130 -12.14 8.79 11.20
N ASP A 131 -11.09 9.57 11.41
CA ASP A 131 -10.26 10.11 10.31
C ASP A 131 -9.60 8.99 9.51
N ALA A 132 -9.00 8.03 10.22
CA ALA A 132 -8.38 6.85 9.62
C ALA A 132 -9.37 6.04 8.79
N ARG A 133 -10.59 5.86 9.31
CA ARG A 133 -11.67 5.13 8.63
C ARG A 133 -12.23 5.91 7.45
N GLY A 134 -12.51 7.20 7.62
CA GLY A 134 -13.10 8.06 6.60
C GLY A 134 -12.20 8.22 5.37
N LEU A 135 -10.88 8.24 5.53
CA LEU A 135 -9.96 8.18 4.39
C LEU A 135 -10.08 6.85 3.63
N ILE A 136 -10.11 5.73 4.35
CA ILE A 136 -10.05 4.40 3.74
C ILE A 136 -11.36 4.02 3.06
N GLU A 137 -12.50 4.35 3.67
CA GLU A 137 -13.84 4.13 3.09
C GLU A 137 -14.10 5.02 1.87
N TRP A 138 -13.29 6.06 1.68
CA TRP A 138 -13.34 6.89 0.49
C TRP A 138 -12.83 6.19 -0.78
N PHE A 139 -12.12 5.07 -0.63
CA PHE A 139 -11.53 4.34 -1.75
C PHE A 139 -12.29 3.05 -2.07
N PRO A 140 -12.39 2.68 -3.37
CA PRO A 140 -13.04 1.44 -3.76
C PRO A 140 -12.26 0.23 -3.24
N ARG A 141 -12.99 -0.85 -2.91
CA ARG A 141 -12.38 -2.14 -2.62
C ARG A 141 -12.06 -2.86 -3.92
N LYS A 142 -10.83 -3.35 -4.08
CA LYS A 142 -10.38 -4.10 -5.26
C LYS A 142 -9.68 -5.39 -4.86
N GLN A 143 -9.73 -6.37 -5.76
CA GLN A 143 -8.86 -7.54 -5.73
C GLN A 143 -7.53 -7.19 -6.41
N VAL A 144 -6.42 -7.54 -5.77
CA VAL A 144 -5.07 -7.41 -6.33
C VAL A 144 -4.34 -8.74 -6.21
N ASN A 145 -3.65 -9.15 -7.27
CA ASN A 145 -2.79 -10.33 -7.26
C ASN A 145 -1.34 -9.83 -7.19
N ILE A 146 -0.67 -10.10 -6.06
CA ILE A 146 0.71 -9.69 -5.85
C ILE A 146 1.60 -10.87 -6.23
N VAL A 147 2.55 -10.63 -7.14
CA VAL A 147 3.51 -11.60 -7.68
C VAL A 147 4.93 -11.25 -7.28
#